data_AF-A0A8T4D328-F1
#
_entry.id   AF-A0A8T4D328-F1
#
_cell.length_a   1.000
_cell.length_b   1.000
_cell.length_c   1.000
_cell.angle_alpha   90.00
_cell.angle_beta   90.00
_cell.angle_gamma   90.00
#
_symmetry.space_group_name_H-M   'P 1'
#
loop_
_entity.id
_entity.type
_entity.pdbx_description
1 polymer ?
#
loop_
_entity_poly.entity_id
_entity_poly.type
_entity_poly.pdbx_seq_one_letter_code
_entity_poly.pdbx_strand_id
1 'polypeptide(L)' 'MKHAIPLAAMERILKNTGAHRVSEEAKVALRQVLEDIAMEIGEEAT' A
#
# COMPACT_ATOMS: atom_id res chain seq x y z
N MET A 1 0.75 -4.34 15.38
CA MET A 1 1.40 -3.14 14.84
C MET A 1 0.34 -2.26 14.20
N LYS A 2 0.46 -0.93 14.29
CA LYS A 2 -0.51 -0.01 13.67
C LYS A 2 -0.04 0.29 12.25
N HIS A 3 -0.86 -0.01 11.25
CA HIS A 3 -0.57 0.34 9.87
C HIS A 3 -0.47 1.86 9.70
N ALA A 4 0.54 2.31 8.97
CA ALA A 4 0.79 3.72 8.70
C ALA A 4 -0.05 4.22 7.51
N ILE A 5 -0.28 3.35 6.51
CA ILE A 5 -0.98 3.72 5.28
C ILE A 5 -2.44 3.22 5.32
N PRO A 6 -3.45 4.07 5.07
CA PRO A 6 -4.86 3.64 5.05
C PRO A 6 -5.19 2.84 3.78
N LEU A 7 -6.09 1.86 3.89
CA LEU A 7 -6.55 1.04 2.74
C LEU A 7 -7.21 1.88 1.63
N ALA A 8 -7.84 3.01 1.99
CA ALA A 8 -8.41 3.94 1.02
C ALA A 8 -7.36 4.54 0.07
N ALA A 9 -6.11 4.69 0.52
CA ALA A 9 -5.02 5.13 -0.35
C ALA A 9 -4.65 4.04 -1.38
N MET A 10 -4.64 2.77 -0.97
CA MET A 10 -4.35 1.63 -1.85
C MET A 10 -5.42 1.49 -2.93
N GLU A 11 -6.69 1.64 -2.55
CA GLU A 11 -7.80 1.64 -3.50
C GLU A 11 -7.66 2.76 -4.54
N ARG A 12 -7.31 3.98 -4.11
CA ARG A 12 -7.10 5.11 -5.03
C ARG A 12 -5.94 4.85 -6.00
N ILE A 13 -4.81 4.33 -5.51
CA ILE A 13 -3.67 3.98 -6.35
C ILE A 13 -4.09 2.94 -7.40
N LEU A 14 -4.74 1.84 -6.98
CA LEU A 14 -5.18 0.77 -7.89
C LEU A 14 -6.25 1.23 -8.89
N LYS A 15 -7.17 2.12 -8.49
CA LYS A 15 -8.14 2.71 -9.42
C LYS A 15 -7.48 3.62 -10.46
N ASN A 16 -6.45 4.36 -10.07
CA ASN A 16 -5.71 5.23 -10.98
C ASN A 16 -4.93 4.45 -12.05
N THR A 17 -4.67 3.15 -11.85
CA THR A 17 -4.07 2.27 -12.88
C THR A 17 -5.12 1.62 -13.80
N GLY A 18 -6.38 2.04 -13.73
CA GLY A 18 -7.48 1.53 -14.56
C GLY A 18 -8.30 0.40 -13.93
N ALA A 19 -8.05 0.03 -12.67
CA ALA A 19 -8.88 -0.98 -12.01
C ALA A 19 -10.27 -0.42 -11.67
N HIS A 20 -11.32 -0.93 -12.33
CA HIS A 20 -12.70 -0.49 -12.07
C HIS A 20 -13.24 -0.95 -10.70
N ARG A 21 -12.79 -2.12 -10.23
CA ARG A 21 -13.10 -2.67 -8.90
C ARG A 21 -11.83 -3.18 -8.26
N VAL A 22 -11.72 -3.01 -6.96
CA VAL A 22 -10.56 -3.42 -6.16
C VAL A 22 -11.07 -4.18 -4.95
N SER A 23 -10.61 -5.41 -4.75
CA SER A 23 -10.98 -6.21 -3.58
C SER A 23 -10.28 -5.72 -2.32
N GLU A 24 -10.83 -6.02 -1.14
CA GLU A 24 -10.17 -5.65 0.12
C GLU A 24 -8.80 -6.33 0.27
N GLU A 25 -8.69 -7.59 -0.18
CA GLU A 25 -7.45 -8.36 -0.15
C GLU A 25 -6.37 -7.69 -1.02
N ALA A 26 -6.73 -7.17 -2.19
CA ALA A 26 -5.79 -6.44 -3.04
C ALA A 26 -5.30 -5.14 -2.38
N LYS A 27 -6.16 -4.43 -1.64
CA LYS A 27 -5.78 -3.23 -0.87
C LYS A 27 -4.81 -3.63 0.25
N VAL A 28 -5.08 -4.71 0.97
CA VAL A 28 -4.23 -5.20 2.05
C VAL A 28 -2.87 -5.64 1.52
N ALA A 29 -2.84 -6.38 0.42
CA ALA A 29 -1.60 -6.85 -0.21
C ALA A 29 -0.72 -5.69 -0.67
N LEU A 30 -1.29 -4.68 -1.35
CA LEU A 30 -0.52 -3.51 -1.78
C LEU A 30 0.04 -2.72 -0.58
N ARG A 31 -0.76 -2.56 0.48
CA ARG A 31 -0.28 -1.88 1.70
C ARG A 31 0.92 -2.59 2.30
N GLN A 32 0.87 -3.91 2.40
CA GLN A 32 1.97 -4.69 2.97
C GLN A 32 3.26 -4.44 2.18
N VAL A 33 3.20 -4.57 0.85
CA VAL A 33 4.36 -4.35 -0.03
C VAL A 33 4.91 -2.92 0.11
N LEU A 34 4.05 -1.91 0.17
CA LEU A 34 4.50 -0.52 0.32
C LEU A 34 5.09 -0.23 1.70
N GLU A 35 4.54 -0.82 2.77
CA GLU A 35 5.09 -0.67 4.13
C GLU A 35 6.44 -1.39 4.27
N ASP A 36 6.61 -2.55 3.64
CA ASP A 36 7.89 -3.28 3.61
C ASP A 36 8.96 -2.46 2.86
N ILE A 37 8.65 -1.96 1.66
CA ILE A 37 9.56 -1.08 0.88
C ILE A 37 9.89 0.20 1.67
N ALA A 38 8.91 0.79 2.36
CA ALA A 38 9.14 1.99 3.16
C ALA A 38 10.09 1.75 4.34
N MET A 39 10.07 0.54 4.93
CA MET A 39 11.00 0.15 5.98
C MET A 39 12.42 0.03 5.44
N GLU A 40 12.60 -0.70 4.32
CA GLU A 40 13.91 -0.87 3.67
C GLU A 40 14.54 0.50 3.31
N ILE A 41 13.77 1.39 2.67
CA ILE A 41 14.22 2.75 2.35
C ILE A 41 14.57 3.53 3.62
N GLY A 42 13.79 3.36 4.69
CA GLY A 42 14.03 4.03 5.97
C GLY A 42 15.35 3.60 6.62
N GLU A 43 15.72 2.32 6.51
CA GLU A 43 16.99 1.78 6.99
C GLU A 43 18.18 2.30 6.16
N GLU A 44 18.03 2.41 4.85
CA GLU A 44 19.08 2.94 3.96
C GLU A 44 19.27 4.47 4.07
N ALA A 45 18.25 5.19 4.54
CA ALA A 45 18.27 6.65 4.62
C ALA A 45 19.05 7.23 5.82
N THR A 46 19.49 6.38 6.76
CA THR A 46 20.23 6.77 7.98
C THR A 46 21.71 6.41 7.91
#